data_AF-A0A3D2F807-F1
#
_entry.id   AF-A0A3D2F807-F1
#
_cell.length_a   1.000
_cell.length_b   1.000
_cell.length_c   1.000
_cell.angle_alpha   90.00
_cell.angle_beta   90.00
_cell.angle_gamma   90.00
#
_symmetry.space_group_name_H-M   'P 1'
#
loop_
_entity.id
_entity.type
_entity.pdbx_description
1 polymer ?
#
loop_
_entity_poly.entity_id
_entity_poly.type
_entity_poly.pdbx_seq_one_letter_code
_entity_poly.pdbx_strand_id
1 'polypeptide(L)'
;MRPGWQNIWDASQVNVIDITAVPNHHHMHQATLNIIGNTPATLNALNAAATPHSVWADGQIKQTKSALAAAFPNDDAWGPAAVVDVCREELPRDTLATVDSGAHRILLSQMWECYAPR
;
A
#
# COMPACT_ATOMS: atom_id res chain seq x y z
N MET A 1 -9.58 -16.40 -2.51
CA MET A 1 -9.64 -15.02 -3.06
C MET A 1 -10.92 -14.83 -3.84
N ARG A 2 -11.37 -13.58 -4.03
CA ARG A 2 -12.54 -13.27 -4.88
C ARG A 2 -12.17 -13.49 -6.37
N PRO A 3 -13.03 -14.09 -7.21
CA PRO A 3 -12.71 -14.42 -8.60
C PRO A 3 -12.24 -13.27 -9.50
N GLY A 4 -12.57 -12.01 -9.19
CA GLY A 4 -12.14 -10.85 -9.98
C GLY A 4 -10.77 -10.25 -9.62
N TRP A 5 -10.00 -10.90 -8.76
CA TRP A 5 -8.72 -10.37 -8.23
C TRP A 5 -7.49 -11.06 -8.83
N GLN A 6 -7.70 -12.00 -9.74
CA GLN A 6 -6.63 -12.67 -10.47
C GLN A 6 -6.47 -12.03 -11.85
N ASN A 7 -5.22 -11.90 -12.30
CA ASN A 7 -4.88 -11.38 -13.63
C ASN A 7 -5.60 -10.07 -13.97
N ILE A 8 -5.51 -9.10 -13.05
CA ILE A 8 -6.22 -7.80 -13.15
C ILE A 8 -5.72 -6.91 -14.30
N TRP A 9 -4.69 -7.33 -15.04
CA TRP A 9 -4.18 -6.71 -16.26
C TRP A 9 -3.64 -7.79 -17.22
N ASP A 10 -3.53 -7.44 -18.50
CA ASP A 10 -2.81 -8.22 -19.50
C ASP A 10 -1.36 -7.73 -19.58
N ALA A 11 -0.40 -8.60 -19.19
CA ALA A 11 1.03 -8.27 -19.16
C ALA A 11 1.64 -8.04 -20.55
N SER A 12 0.93 -8.41 -21.63
CA SER A 12 1.31 -8.07 -23.02
C SER A 12 0.91 -6.65 -23.42
N GLN A 13 -0.02 -6.03 -22.68
CA GLN A 13 -0.55 -4.69 -22.95
C GLN A 13 -0.09 -3.64 -21.93
N VAL A 14 0.11 -4.07 -20.68
CA VAL A 14 0.48 -3.20 -19.57
C VAL A 14 1.87 -3.56 -19.08
N ASN A 15 2.76 -2.57 -19.05
CA ASN A 15 4.11 -2.73 -18.52
C ASN A 15 4.06 -2.86 -16.99
N VAL A 16 4.38 -4.05 -16.51
CA VAL A 16 4.47 -4.35 -15.07
C VAL A 16 5.84 -4.92 -14.76
N ILE A 17 6.51 -4.35 -13.76
CA ILE A 17 7.77 -4.85 -13.20
C ILE A 17 7.45 -5.41 -11.81
N ASP A 18 7.75 -6.68 -11.59
CA ASP A 18 7.64 -7.34 -10.29
C ASP A 18 9.05 -7.60 -9.72
N ILE A 19 9.29 -7.18 -8.47
CA ILE A 19 10.58 -7.32 -7.78
C ILE A 19 10.35 -8.13 -6.51
N THR A 20 10.79 -9.38 -6.50
CA THR A 20 10.48 -10.35 -5.45
C THR A 20 11.72 -11.11 -4.98
N ALA A 21 11.75 -11.51 -3.70
CA ALA A 21 12.85 -12.31 -3.17
C ALA A 21 12.83 -13.77 -3.64
N VAL A 22 11.67 -14.25 -4.09
CA VAL A 22 11.43 -15.62 -4.53
C VAL A 22 10.49 -15.61 -5.75
N PRO A 23 10.54 -16.63 -6.62
CA PRO A 23 9.66 -16.69 -7.78
C PRO A 23 8.17 -16.63 -7.39
N ASN A 24 7.38 -15.87 -8.15
CA ASN A 24 5.92 -15.82 -8.00
C ASN A 24 5.28 -17.13 -8.49
N HIS A 25 4.84 -17.97 -7.56
CA HIS A 25 4.10 -19.21 -7.81
C HIS A 25 2.63 -19.16 -7.38
N HIS A 26 2.15 -18.00 -6.92
CA HIS A 26 0.78 -17.86 -6.44
C HIS A 26 -0.21 -17.57 -7.56
N HIS A 27 0.27 -17.30 -8.78
CA HIS A 27 -0.54 -17.12 -10.01
C HIS A 27 -1.66 -16.07 -9.89
N MET A 28 -1.48 -15.09 -9.01
CA MET A 28 -2.47 -14.02 -8.78
C MET A 28 -2.40 -12.91 -9.83
N HIS A 29 -1.22 -12.69 -10.37
CA HIS A 29 -0.95 -11.75 -11.45
C HIS A 29 0.28 -12.23 -12.19
N GLN A 30 0.50 -11.68 -13.39
CA GLN A 30 1.72 -11.84 -14.17
C GLN A 30 2.34 -10.47 -14.43
N ALA A 31 3.65 -10.40 -14.51
CA ALA A 31 4.38 -9.18 -14.83
C ALA A 31 5.10 -9.33 -16.18
N THR A 32 5.26 -8.21 -16.89
CA THR A 32 6.04 -8.14 -18.15
C THR A 32 7.51 -8.45 -17.88
N LEU A 33 8.04 -8.01 -16.73
CA LEU A 33 9.38 -8.30 -16.27
C LEU A 33 9.36 -8.71 -14.79
N ASN A 34 9.96 -9.87 -14.49
CA ASN A 34 10.15 -10.34 -13.12
C ASN A 34 11.63 -10.27 -12.76
N ILE A 35 11.96 -9.60 -11.65
CA ILE A 35 13.31 -9.53 -11.09
C ILE A 35 13.31 -10.28 -9.77
N ILE A 36 13.97 -11.44 -9.75
CA ILE A 36 14.07 -12.29 -8.56
C ILE A 36 15.39 -11.99 -7.86
N GLY A 37 15.34 -11.42 -6.65
CA GLY A 37 16.51 -11.04 -5.88
C GLY A 37 16.20 -10.23 -4.63
N ASN A 38 17.24 -9.75 -3.96
CA ASN A 38 17.09 -8.91 -2.77
C ASN A 38 16.44 -7.56 -3.14
N THR A 39 15.20 -7.31 -2.69
CA THR A 39 14.44 -6.09 -3.05
C THR A 39 15.19 -4.80 -2.75
N PRO A 40 15.79 -4.58 -1.55
CA PRO A 40 16.59 -3.38 -1.30
C PRO A 40 17.77 -3.19 -2.28
N ALA A 41 18.55 -4.24 -2.53
CA ALA A 41 19.69 -4.18 -3.44
C ALA A 41 19.26 -3.88 -4.89
N THR A 42 18.17 -4.50 -5.35
CA THR A 42 17.60 -4.23 -6.67
C THR A 42 17.13 -2.78 -6.80
N LEU A 43 16.38 -2.26 -5.81
CA LEU A 43 15.92 -0.87 -5.83
C LEU A 43 17.08 0.12 -5.81
N ASN A 44 18.13 -0.15 -5.03
CA ASN A 44 19.34 0.68 -5.00
C ASN A 44 20.05 0.69 -6.37
N ALA A 45 20.18 -0.46 -7.02
CA ALA A 45 20.77 -0.55 -8.35
C ALA A 45 19.95 0.20 -9.41
N LEU A 46 18.62 0.07 -9.38
CA LEU A 46 17.73 0.82 -10.26
C LEU A 46 17.84 2.32 -10.02
N ASN A 47 17.87 2.76 -8.77
CA ASN A 47 18.00 4.17 -8.43
C ASN A 47 19.36 4.75 -8.88
N ALA A 48 20.44 3.97 -8.80
CA ALA A 48 21.76 4.39 -9.28
C ALA A 48 21.84 4.47 -10.81
N ALA A 49 21.08 3.64 -11.53
CA ALA A 49 21.07 3.59 -12.98
C ALA A 49 20.05 4.54 -13.63
N ALA A 50 18.97 4.89 -12.92
CA ALA A 50 17.88 5.70 -13.45
C ALA A 50 18.18 7.21 -13.37
N THR A 51 17.62 7.97 -14.32
CA THR A 51 17.51 9.43 -14.19
C THR A 51 16.12 9.79 -13.69
N PRO A 52 15.98 10.36 -12.47
CA PRO A 52 14.69 10.76 -11.93
C PRO A 52 14.01 11.81 -12.81
N HIS A 53 12.69 11.68 -12.96
CA HIS A 53 11.85 12.69 -13.60
C HIS A 53 10.47 12.71 -12.94
N SER A 54 9.78 13.84 -13.04
CA SER A 54 8.45 13.99 -12.46
C SER A 54 7.42 13.29 -13.36
N VAL A 55 6.76 12.26 -12.82
CA VAL A 55 5.69 11.52 -13.52
C VAL A 55 4.32 12.09 -13.18
N TRP A 56 4.10 12.45 -11.92
CA TRP A 56 2.81 12.96 -11.43
C TRP A 56 2.80 14.48 -11.46
N ALA A 57 1.94 15.05 -12.30
CA ALA A 57 1.77 16.49 -12.44
C ALA A 57 0.77 17.04 -11.40
N ASP A 58 0.70 18.37 -11.30
CA ASP A 58 -0.39 19.10 -10.62
C ASP A 58 -0.68 18.69 -9.17
N GLY A 59 0.32 18.14 -8.48
CA GLY A 59 0.18 17.70 -7.09
C GLY A 59 -0.76 16.50 -6.90
N GLN A 60 -0.95 15.67 -7.93
CA GLN A 60 -1.81 14.47 -7.89
C GLN A 60 -1.61 13.62 -6.63
N ILE A 61 -0.37 13.39 -6.20
CA ILE A 61 -0.07 12.63 -4.97
C ILE A 61 -0.75 13.27 -3.74
N LYS A 62 -0.61 14.59 -3.57
CA LYS A 62 -1.21 15.31 -2.45
C LYS A 62 -2.73 15.26 -2.51
N GLN A 63 -3.30 15.44 -3.69
CA GLN A 63 -4.74 15.37 -3.91
C GLN A 63 -5.29 13.97 -3.57
N THR A 64 -4.65 12.90 -4.04
CA THR A 64 -5.03 11.53 -3.73
C THR A 64 -4.95 11.24 -2.22
N LYS A 65 -3.87 11.66 -1.56
CA LYS A 65 -3.75 11.50 -0.09
C LYS A 65 -4.83 12.27 0.67
N SER A 66 -5.14 13.48 0.21
CA SER A 66 -6.18 14.32 0.84
C SER A 66 -7.59 13.73 0.62
N ALA A 67 -7.86 13.22 -0.58
CA ALA A 67 -9.11 12.53 -0.89
C ALA A 67 -9.27 11.25 -0.06
N LEU A 68 -8.19 10.50 0.16
CA LEU A 68 -8.21 9.33 1.02
C LEU A 68 -8.53 9.71 2.48
N ALA A 69 -7.85 10.73 3.02
CA ALA A 69 -8.13 11.22 4.36
C ALA A 69 -9.59 11.71 4.51
N ALA A 70 -10.11 12.42 3.52
CA ALA A 70 -11.51 12.87 3.52
C ALA A 70 -12.54 11.73 3.43
N ALA A 71 -12.17 10.60 2.83
CA ALA A 71 -13.04 9.42 2.74
C ALA A 71 -13.12 8.61 4.06
N PHE A 72 -12.17 8.84 4.97
CA PHE A 72 -12.09 8.18 6.28
C PHE A 72 -11.86 9.22 7.38
N PRO A 73 -12.85 10.09 7.66
CA PRO A 73 -12.71 11.12 8.67
C PRO A 73 -12.65 10.50 10.07
N ASN A 74 -12.13 11.25 11.02
CA ASN A 74 -11.95 10.84 12.42
C ASN A 74 -12.81 11.68 13.38
N ASP A 75 -13.99 12.09 12.94
CA ASP A 75 -14.92 12.95 13.68
C ASP A 75 -16.20 12.21 14.15
N ASP A 76 -16.22 10.89 13.97
CA ASP A 76 -17.32 10.04 14.42
C ASP A 76 -17.38 9.99 15.97
N ALA A 77 -18.54 10.31 16.53
CA ALA A 77 -18.76 10.22 17.98
C ALA A 77 -18.85 8.77 18.50
N TRP A 78 -19.19 7.82 17.63
CA TRP A 78 -19.32 6.40 17.95
C TRP A 78 -19.19 5.55 16.69
N GLY A 79 -18.68 4.33 16.85
CA GLY A 79 -18.53 3.37 15.75
C GLY A 79 -17.09 2.90 15.58
N PRO A 80 -16.81 2.09 14.55
CA PRO A 80 -15.49 1.50 14.37
C PRO A 80 -14.40 2.54 14.05
N ALA A 81 -14.74 3.65 13.38
CA ALA A 81 -13.80 4.74 13.10
C ALA A 81 -13.41 5.49 14.39
N ALA A 82 -14.41 5.82 15.22
CA ALA A 82 -14.21 6.42 16.54
C ALA A 82 -13.29 5.56 17.43
N VAL A 83 -13.44 4.23 17.41
CA VAL A 83 -12.56 3.32 18.16
C VAL A 83 -11.10 3.42 17.69
N VAL A 84 -10.87 3.48 16.37
CA VAL A 84 -9.51 3.61 15.83
C VAL A 84 -8.90 4.97 16.19
N ASP A 85 -9.70 6.04 16.09
CA ASP A 85 -9.26 7.40 16.41
C ASP A 85 -8.87 7.54 17.89
N VAL A 86 -9.73 7.11 18.81
CA VAL A 86 -9.43 7.11 20.25
C VAL A 86 -8.18 6.29 20.57
N CYS A 87 -8.03 5.10 19.97
CA CYS A 87 -6.80 4.32 20.13
C CYS A 87 -5.57 5.09 19.64
N ARG A 88 -5.69 5.89 18.58
CA ARG A 88 -4.57 6.62 18.01
C ARG A 88 -4.24 7.89 18.82
N GLU A 89 -5.23 8.51 19.44
CA GLU A 89 -5.05 9.63 20.37
C GLU A 89 -4.39 9.18 21.68
N GLU A 90 -4.87 8.08 22.27
CA GLU A 90 -4.51 7.67 23.63
C GLU A 90 -3.24 6.80 23.71
N LEU A 91 -2.95 6.00 22.69
CA LEU A 91 -1.82 5.08 22.73
C LEU A 91 -0.49 5.79 22.37
N PRO A 92 0.68 5.27 22.76
CA PRO A 92 1.96 5.78 22.29
C PRO A 92 2.06 5.86 20.77
N ARG A 93 2.80 6.84 20.25
CA ARG A 93 2.98 7.07 18.80
C ARG A 93 3.57 5.83 18.09
N ASP A 94 4.42 5.09 18.76
CA ASP A 94 5.13 3.90 18.29
C ASP A 94 4.40 2.58 18.58
N THR A 95 3.12 2.65 18.95
CA THR A 95 2.27 1.47 19.16
C THR A 95 2.20 0.58 17.93
N LEU A 96 2.47 -0.70 18.13
CA LEU A 96 2.23 -1.75 17.14
C LEU A 96 0.80 -2.28 17.28
N ALA A 97 -0.06 -1.95 16.33
CA ALA A 97 -1.43 -2.45 16.28
C ALA A 97 -1.51 -3.79 15.53
N THR A 98 -2.20 -4.77 16.12
CA THR A 98 -2.58 -6.02 15.46
C THR A 98 -4.09 -6.08 15.33
N VAL A 99 -4.59 -6.62 14.22
CA VAL A 99 -6.02 -6.69 13.97
C VAL A 99 -6.37 -7.99 13.25
N ASP A 100 -7.50 -8.58 13.61
CA ASP A 100 -7.94 -9.83 13.00
C ASP A 100 -8.25 -9.66 11.50
N SER A 101 -8.45 -10.75 10.77
CA SER A 101 -8.99 -10.67 9.41
C SER A 101 -10.46 -10.24 9.44
N GLY A 102 -10.85 -9.28 8.61
CA GLY A 102 -12.24 -8.85 8.50
C GLY A 102 -12.40 -7.42 8.02
N ALA A 103 -13.61 -6.88 8.15
CA ALA A 103 -13.94 -5.51 7.75
C ALA A 103 -13.16 -4.47 8.57
N HIS A 104 -12.90 -4.75 9.85
CA HIS A 104 -12.08 -3.90 10.72
C HIS A 104 -10.64 -3.72 10.21
N ARG A 105 -10.05 -4.72 9.55
CA ARG A 105 -8.74 -4.58 8.90
C ARG A 105 -8.80 -3.56 7.75
N ILE A 106 -9.89 -3.54 6.99
CA ILE A 106 -10.06 -2.59 5.88
C ILE A 106 -10.02 -1.17 6.44
N LEU A 107 -10.81 -0.90 7.48
CA LEU A 107 -10.87 0.42 8.11
C LEU A 107 -9.54 0.81 8.75
N LEU A 108 -8.97 -0.07 9.58
CA LEU A 108 -7.70 0.19 10.26
C LEU A 108 -6.58 0.48 9.25
N SER A 109 -6.53 -0.22 8.12
CA SER A 109 -5.52 0.02 7.07
C SER A 109 -5.66 1.39 6.37
N GLN A 110 -6.80 2.08 6.46
CA GLN A 110 -6.95 3.43 5.94
C GLN A 110 -6.70 4.51 6.98
N MET A 111 -6.99 4.23 8.26
CA MET A 111 -6.95 5.22 9.34
C MET A 111 -5.67 5.16 10.20
N TRP A 112 -5.04 3.99 10.35
CA TRP A 112 -3.88 3.84 11.22
C TRP A 112 -2.60 4.36 10.56
N GLU A 113 -2.04 5.44 11.08
CA GLU A 113 -0.81 6.04 10.57
C GLU A 113 0.44 5.25 11.01
N CYS A 114 1.27 4.87 10.04
CA CYS A 114 2.56 4.21 10.25
C CYS A 114 3.71 5.14 9.87
N TYR A 115 4.69 5.31 10.76
CA TYR A 115 5.79 6.28 10.58
C TYR A 115 7.09 5.68 10.07
N ALA A 116 7.20 4.36 10.05
CA ALA A 116 8.36 3.63 9.57
C ALA A 116 7.93 2.28 8.98
N PRO A 117 8.66 1.75 7.98
CA PRO A 117 8.51 0.36 7.58
C PRO A 117 8.88 -0.58 8.73
N ARG A 118 8.32 -1.79 8.71
CA ARG A 118 8.69 -2.86 9.64
C ARG A 118 9.90 -3.65 9.14
#